data_AF-A0A6J7NJ95-F1
#
_entry.id   AF-A0A6J7NJ95-F1
#
_cell.length_a   1.000
_cell.length_b   1.000
_cell.length_c   1.000
_cell.angle_alpha   90.00
_cell.angle_beta   90.00
_cell.angle_gamma   90.00
#
_symmetry.space_group_name_H-M   'P 1'
#
loop_
_entity.id
_entity.type
_entity.pdbx_description
1 polymer ?
#
loop_
_entity_poly.entity_id
_entity_poly.type
_entity_poly.pdbx_seq_one_letter_code
_entity_poly.pdbx_strand_id
1 'polypeptide(L)' 'MGEYLEWSNKTKTRQRVSFTPAAQSADSDLAVRSTVLAAGESSKVRFTDAGTYKYRVKSAGTKSRTNTGVVVVTAID' A
#
# COMPACT_ATOMS: atom_id res chain seq x y z
N MET A 1 -7.16 -20.19 2.81
CA MET A 1 -7.19 -18.90 3.55
C MET A 1 -6.31 -17.93 2.77
N GLY A 2 -6.84 -16.81 2.26
CA GLY A 2 -6.01 -15.88 1.47
C GLY A 2 -5.11 -15.04 2.37
N GLU A 3 -3.82 -14.97 2.05
CA GLU A 3 -2.89 -14.11 2.77
C GLU A 3 -3.25 -12.63 2.55
N TYR A 4 -3.19 -11.85 3.63
CA TYR A 4 -3.43 -10.41 3.60
C TYR A 4 -2.30 -9.69 4.32
N LEU A 5 -1.93 -8.53 3.79
CA LEU A 5 -1.08 -7.59 4.51
C LEU A 5 -1.98 -6.67 5.32
N GLU A 6 -1.80 -6.63 6.64
CA GLU A 6 -2.45 -5.61 7.46
C GLU A 6 -1.60 -4.34 7.47
N TRP A 7 -2.21 -3.22 7.08
CA TRP A 7 -1.57 -1.91 7.12
C TRP A 7 -2.24 -1.02 8.16
N SER A 8 -1.46 -0.54 9.13
CA SER A 8 -1.94 0.32 10.21
C SER A 8 -1.40 1.75 10.07
N ASN A 9 -2.29 2.74 10.06
CA ASN A 9 -1.92 4.15 10.13
C ASN A 9 -1.63 4.56 11.57
N LYS A 10 -0.35 4.60 11.93
CA LYS A 10 0.11 5.05 13.25
C LYS A 10 0.34 6.57 13.35
N THR A 11 -0.01 7.35 12.33
CA THR A 11 0.15 8.81 12.36
C THR A 11 -1.12 9.51 12.84
N LYS A 12 -0.99 10.81 13.15
CA LYS A 12 -2.11 11.68 13.53
C LYS A 12 -2.89 12.24 12.33
N THR A 13 -2.50 11.89 11.10
CA THR A 13 -3.11 12.41 9.87
C THR A 13 -3.65 11.26 9.02
N ARG A 14 -4.61 11.56 8.16
CA ARG A 14 -5.11 10.56 7.19
C ARG A 14 -3.98 10.14 6.26
N GLN A 15 -3.94 8.86 5.92
CA GLN A 15 -2.98 8.31 4.97
C GLN A 15 -3.69 7.68 3.80
N ARG A 16 -3.16 7.88 2.60
CA ARG A 16 -3.48 7.07 1.43
C ARG A 16 -2.32 6.13 1.15
N VAL A 17 -2.61 4.84 1.14
CA VAL A 17 -1.66 3.77 0.81
C VAL A 17 -2.05 3.22 -0.55
N SER A 18 -1.10 3.15 -1.46
CA SER A 18 -1.29 2.62 -2.81
C SER A 18 -0.26 1.54 -3.10
N PHE A 19 -0.67 0.49 -3.80
CA PHE A 19 0.17 -0.62 -4.25
C PHE A 19 0.10 -0.73 -5.78
N THR A 20 1.28 -0.79 -6.40
CA THR A 20 1.45 -0.92 -7.85
C THR A 20 2.42 -2.07 -8.13
N PRO A 21 2.13 -2.99 -9.06
CA PRO A 21 3.09 -4.02 -9.47
C PRO A 21 4.43 -3.39 -9.85
N ALA A 22 5.55 -3.97 -9.41
CA ALA A 22 6.88 -3.41 -9.64
C ALA A 22 7.27 -3.38 -11.14
N ALA A 23 6.69 -4.29 -11.94
CA ALA A 23 6.80 -4.32 -13.39
C ALA A 23 6.07 -3.15 -14.08
N GLN A 24 5.12 -2.50 -13.40
CA GLN A 24 4.51 -1.27 -13.86
C GLN A 24 5.32 -0.06 -13.34
N SER A 25 5.53 0.93 -14.20
CA SER A 25 6.27 2.15 -13.82
C SER A 25 5.62 2.82 -12.62
N ALA A 26 6.44 3.25 -11.65
CA ALA A 26 6.00 3.89 -10.41
C ALA A 26 5.37 5.30 -10.61
N ASP A 27 5.45 5.84 -11.82
CA ASP A 27 4.75 7.05 -12.28
C ASP A 27 3.38 6.75 -12.90
N SER A 28 2.97 5.48 -12.98
CA SER A 28 1.59 5.18 -13.32
C SER A 28 0.71 5.52 -12.13
N ASP A 29 -0.18 6.51 -12.29
CA ASP A 29 -1.24 6.84 -11.32
C ASP A 29 -2.24 5.68 -11.14
N LEU A 30 -2.11 4.62 -11.95
CA LEU A 30 -2.83 3.36 -11.85
C LEU A 30 -2.27 2.50 -10.71
N ALA A 31 -2.65 2.84 -9.48
CA ALA A 31 -2.55 1.89 -8.38
C ALA A 31 -3.57 0.76 -8.58
N VAL A 32 -3.11 -0.49 -8.59
CA VAL A 32 -4.01 -1.65 -8.68
C VAL A 32 -4.83 -1.78 -7.39
N ARG A 33 -4.28 -1.32 -6.26
CA ARG A 33 -4.98 -1.28 -4.97
C ARG A 33 -4.64 0.02 -4.25
N SER A 34 -5.65 0.70 -3.73
CA SER A 34 -5.44 1.84 -2.83
C SER A 34 -6.47 1.88 -1.72
N THR A 35 -6.03 2.26 -0.52
CA THR A 35 -6.90 2.46 0.63
C THR A 35 -6.57 3.79 1.30
N VAL A 36 -7.59 4.44 1.85
CA VAL A 36 -7.44 5.63 2.67
C VAL A 36 -7.74 5.23 4.11
N LEU A 37 -6.83 5.56 5.01
CA LEU A 37 -6.90 5.26 6.44
C LEU A 37 -7.00 6.55 7.23
N ALA A 38 -8.00 6.62 8.11
CA ALA A 38 -8.03 7.64 9.15
C ALA A 38 -6.86 7.46 10.14
N ALA A 39 -6.61 8.46 10.98
CA ALA A 39 -5.59 8.36 12.02
C ALA A 39 -5.94 7.21 12.99
N GLY A 40 -5.00 6.31 13.23
CA GLY A 40 -5.20 5.13 14.10
C GLY A 40 -5.91 3.95 13.44
N GLU A 41 -6.36 4.07 12.19
CA GLU A 41 -7.08 3.00 11.50
C GLU A 41 -6.13 1.95 10.91
N SER A 42 -6.60 0.70 10.82
CA SER A 42 -5.91 -0.38 10.11
C SER A 42 -6.81 -1.00 9.05
N SER A 43 -6.24 -1.44 7.94
CA SER A 43 -6.97 -2.16 6.89
C SER A 43 -6.19 -3.34 6.37
N LYS A 44 -6.92 -4.38 5.98
CA LYS A 44 -6.36 -5.59 5.37
C LYS A 44 -6.33 -5.43 3.86
N VAL A 45 -5.14 -5.51 3.29
CA VAL A 45 -4.90 -5.51 1.86
C VAL A 45 -4.71 -6.94 1.42
N ARG A 46 -5.70 -7.49 0.75
CA ARG A 46 -5.55 -8.78 0.07
C ARG A 46 -4.66 -8.58 -1.16
N PHE A 47 -3.88 -9.60 -1.52
CA PHE A 47 -3.25 -9.72 -2.84
C PHE A 47 -3.81 -10.97 -3.52
N THR A 48 -4.08 -10.90 -4.83
CA THR A 48 -4.64 -12.02 -5.60
C THR A 48 -3.59 -12.78 -6.38
N ASP A 49 -2.51 -12.10 -6.73
CA ASP A 49 -1.45 -12.62 -7.59
C ASP A 49 -0.14 -12.55 -6.82
N ALA A 50 0.69 -13.58 -6.98
CA ALA A 50 2.06 -13.55 -6.51
C ALA A 50 2.85 -12.54 -7.35
N GLY A 51 3.78 -11.84 -6.71
CA GLY A 51 4.64 -10.88 -7.38
C GLY A 51 5.17 -9.81 -6.45
N THR A 52 6.00 -8.94 -7.03
CA THR A 52 6.60 -7.81 -6.34
C THR A 52 5.74 -6.56 -6.56
N TYR A 53 5.36 -5.90 -5.48
CA TYR A 53 4.56 -4.68 -5.48
C TYR A 53 5.34 -3.54 -4.82
N LYS A 54 5.37 -2.38 -5.45
CA LYS A 54 5.82 -1.14 -4.82
C LYS A 54 4.65 -0.52 -4.08
N TYR A 55 4.86 -0.12 -2.83
CA TYR A 55 3.88 0.64 -2.08
C TYR A 55 4.31 2.11 -1.97
N ARG A 56 3.31 2.99 -1.92
CA ARG A 56 3.47 4.43 -1.73
C ARG A 56 2.46 4.91 -0.69
N VAL A 57 2.94 5.63 0.33
CA VAL A 57 2.11 6.22 1.38
C VAL A 57 2.20 7.73 1.29
N LYS A 58 1.05 8.38 1.11
CA LYS A 58 0.89 9.83 1.14
C LYS A 58 0.03 10.23 2.33
N SER A 59 0.56 11.08 3.21
CA SER A 59 -0.21 11.67 4.32
C SER A 59 -0.92 12.94 3.87
N ALA A 60 -2.21 13.07 4.16
CA ALA A 60 -3.01 14.23 3.82
C ALA A 60 -2.55 15.49 4.58
N GLY A 61 -2.56 16.64 3.90
CA GLY A 61 -2.37 17.96 4.53
C GLY A 61 -0.94 18.33 4.92
N THR A 62 0.02 17.44 4.69
CA THR A 62 1.44 17.74 4.90
C THR A 62 2.16 17.84 3.56
N LYS A 63 3.16 18.74 3.42
CA LYS A 63 4.21 18.66 2.38
C LYS A 63 5.09 17.39 2.55
N SER A 64 4.53 16.32 3.12
CA SER A 64 5.23 15.21 3.75
C SER A 64 5.92 14.32 2.74
N ARG A 65 7.08 13.85 3.20
CA ARG A 65 7.77 12.67 2.72
C ARG A 65 6.78 11.60 2.30
N THR A 66 6.82 11.28 1.01
CA THR A 66 6.17 10.09 0.50
C THR A 66 6.99 8.90 0.99
N ASN A 67 6.40 8.03 1.81
CA ASN A 67 7.08 6.81 2.20
C ASN A 67 6.85 5.76 1.11
N THR A 68 7.91 5.11 0.65
CA THR A 68 7.85 4.09 -0.39
C THR A 68 8.64 2.88 0.02
N GLY A 69 8.20 1.71 -0.43
CA GLY A 69 8.94 0.47 -0.26
C GLY A 69 8.40 -0.61 -1.16
N VAL A 70 8.80 -1.84 -0.89
CA VAL A 70 8.46 -3.02 -1.69
C VAL A 70 7.83 -4.08 -0.80
N VAL A 71 6.77 -4.71 -1.28
CA VAL A 71 6.16 -5.92 -0.74
C VAL A 71 6.36 -7.03 -1.77
N VAL A 72 6.79 -8.20 -1.32
CA VAL A 72 6.86 -9.41 -2.16
C VAL A 72 5.76 -10.34 -1.69
N VAL A 73 4.87 -10.70 -2.61
CA VAL A 73 3.81 -11.68 -2.38
C VAL A 73 4.25 -12.98 -3.05
N THR A 74 4.43 -14.03 -2.27
CA THR A 74 4.78 -15.36 -2.77
C THR A 74 3.55 -16.25 -2.71
N ALA A 75 3.33 -17.05 -3.75
CA ALA A 75 2.37 -18.15 -3.64
C ALA A 75 2.95 -19.17 -2.66
N ILE A 76 2.15 -19.58 -1.69
CA ILE A 76 2.45 -20.73 -0.84
C ILE A 76 1.61 -21.87 -1.40
N ASP A 77 2.29 -22.91 -1.87
CA ASP A 77 1.68 -24.18 -2.30
C ASP A 77 1.18 -24.98 -1.09
#